data_AF-A0A9W7PYQ4-F1
#
_entry.id   AF-A0A9W7PYQ4-F1
#
_cell.length_a   1.000
_cell.length_b   1.000
_cell.length_c   1.000
_cell.angle_alpha   90.00
_cell.angle_beta   90.00
_cell.angle_gamma   90.00
#
_symmetry.space_group_name_H-M   'P 1'
#
loop_
_entity.id
_entity.type
_entity.pdbx_description
1 polymer ?
#
loop_
_entity_poly.entity_id
_entity_poly.type
_entity_poly.pdbx_seq_one_letter_code
_entity_poly.pdbx_strand_id
1 'polypeptide(L)'
;MTCRTASAEQKYFIRIRYASNGWVTAIPMINLIITQVESLAMQLNQTFAHTNYQELQYQEFGYLEFPNEVTLPANETISLIFDRLDSFSDSAVIIDKVEFLPITSSLLESREREKIEFAQMKVSSFFTNHTKNILQADVTDYEIDQTATLIESLTEEVYPQEKLMLLHEIKQAKQLSQSRNLLQNGDFTSLLGWTTSKDITIQTGNSDFKGYSLHMTGARTTGLSSSIFPTYIYQKIQEVALKPYTRYRIR
;
A
#
# COMPACT_ATOMS: atom_id res chain seq x y z
N MET A 1 26.12 -7.25 18.51
CA MET A 1 26.83 -5.95 18.60
C MET A 1 26.26 -5.18 19.79
N THR A 2 27.03 -4.35 20.49
CA THR A 2 26.53 -3.52 21.60
C THR A 2 26.78 -2.05 21.34
N CYS A 3 25.84 -1.20 21.77
CA CYS A 3 25.91 0.24 21.63
C CYS A 3 25.46 0.91 22.93
N ARG A 4 26.01 2.10 23.22
CA ARG A 4 25.55 2.94 24.33
C ARG A 4 24.72 4.08 23.79
N THR A 5 23.53 4.29 24.36
CA THR A 5 22.62 5.35 23.92
C THR A 5 23.05 6.72 24.48
N ALA A 6 22.50 7.78 23.88
CA ALA A 6 22.82 9.16 24.25
C ALA A 6 22.32 9.52 25.65
N SER A 7 22.72 10.70 26.14
CA SER A 7 22.35 11.19 27.47
C SER A 7 20.88 11.57 27.63
N ALA A 8 20.14 11.64 26.53
CA ALA A 8 18.70 11.91 26.48
C ALA A 8 18.01 10.86 25.62
N GLU A 9 16.74 10.64 25.89
CA GLU A 9 15.88 9.82 25.05
C GLU A 9 15.80 10.45 23.66
N GLN A 10 15.90 9.63 22.62
CA GLN A 10 15.87 10.12 21.24
C GLN A 10 15.26 9.09 20.30
N LYS A 11 14.52 9.58 19.30
CA LYS A 11 13.91 8.77 18.25
C LYS A 11 14.82 8.65 17.03
N TYR A 12 14.81 7.48 16.40
CA TYR A 12 15.61 7.17 15.23
C TYR A 12 14.82 6.38 14.19
N PHE A 13 15.10 6.62 12.91
CA PHE A 13 14.92 5.58 11.89
C PHE A 13 16.18 4.74 11.82
N ILE A 14 16.01 3.43 11.67
CA ILE A 14 17.13 2.50 11.54
C ILE A 14 17.33 2.21 10.07
N ARG A 15 18.56 2.33 9.60
CA ARG A 15 18.93 1.98 8.22
C ARG A 15 20.12 1.03 8.23
N ILE A 16 20.10 0.04 7.37
CA ILE A 16 21.21 -0.89 7.19
C ILE A 16 21.80 -0.72 5.80
N ARG A 17 23.13 -0.77 5.70
CA ARG A 17 23.83 -0.98 4.44
C ARG A 17 24.18 -2.44 4.32
N TYR A 18 23.76 -3.08 3.24
CA TYR A 18 23.87 -4.52 3.06
C TYR A 18 24.14 -4.90 1.61
N ALA A 19 24.62 -6.12 1.41
CA ALA A 19 24.64 -6.79 0.12
C ALA A 19 23.89 -8.13 0.21
N SER A 20 23.08 -8.45 -0.79
CA SER A 20 22.33 -9.71 -0.89
C SER A 20 22.28 -10.24 -2.31
N ASN A 21 22.43 -11.56 -2.48
CA ASN A 21 22.24 -12.23 -3.78
C ASN A 21 20.92 -13.01 -3.89
N GLY A 22 20.04 -12.89 -2.89
CA GLY A 22 18.76 -13.60 -2.90
C GLY A 22 17.84 -13.09 -4.01
N TRP A 23 17.36 -14.02 -4.84
CA TRP A 23 16.46 -13.73 -5.96
C TRP A 23 14.99 -13.76 -5.51
N VAL A 24 14.07 -13.38 -6.41
CA VAL A 24 12.61 -13.29 -6.15
C VAL A 24 12.00 -14.53 -5.48
N THR A 25 12.54 -15.74 -5.71
CA THR A 25 12.06 -16.99 -5.11
C THR A 25 12.74 -17.35 -3.77
N ALA A 26 13.74 -16.59 -3.36
CA ALA A 26 14.59 -16.83 -2.18
C ALA A 26 15.03 -15.51 -1.51
N ILE A 27 14.08 -14.57 -1.35
CA ILE A 27 14.32 -13.24 -0.76
C ILE A 27 14.64 -13.42 0.73
N PRO A 28 15.84 -13.06 1.20
CA PRO A 28 16.21 -13.20 2.59
C PRO A 28 15.36 -12.30 3.47
N MET A 29 15.06 -12.77 4.67
CA MET A 29 14.33 -12.02 5.68
C MET A 29 15.17 -11.96 6.94
N ILE A 30 15.43 -10.74 7.40
CA ILE A 30 16.17 -10.50 8.63
C ILE A 30 15.25 -9.96 9.71
N ASN A 31 15.65 -10.19 10.95
CA ASN A 31 15.09 -9.56 12.13
C ASN A 31 16.22 -8.89 12.92
N LEU A 32 16.12 -7.59 13.08
CA LEU A 32 17.00 -6.80 13.94
C LEU A 32 16.32 -6.60 15.29
N ILE A 33 16.82 -7.28 16.32
CA ILE A 33 16.36 -7.14 17.69
C ILE A 33 17.23 -6.10 18.38
N ILE A 34 16.60 -5.02 18.83
CA ILE A 34 17.20 -4.02 19.71
C ILE A 34 16.73 -4.35 21.13
N THR A 35 17.61 -4.91 21.95
CA THR A 35 17.23 -5.41 23.27
C THR A 35 16.53 -4.34 24.10
N GLN A 36 15.41 -4.72 24.72
CA GLN A 36 14.60 -3.85 25.59
C GLN A 36 13.87 -2.71 24.86
N VAL A 37 13.90 -2.69 23.52
CA VAL A 37 13.25 -1.65 22.71
C VAL A 37 12.24 -2.25 21.74
N GLU A 38 12.71 -2.83 20.63
CA GLU A 38 11.84 -3.30 19.56
C GLU A 38 12.54 -4.39 18.72
N SER A 39 11.75 -5.14 17.96
CA SER A 39 12.21 -6.10 16.96
C SER A 39 11.74 -5.63 15.59
N LEU A 40 12.66 -5.47 14.65
CA LEU A 40 12.39 -4.93 13.32
C LEU A 40 12.67 -6.00 12.26
N ALA A 41 11.63 -6.49 11.59
CA ALA A 41 11.77 -7.53 10.58
C ALA A 41 11.51 -6.98 9.17
N MET A 42 12.34 -7.37 8.20
CA MET A 42 12.17 -6.93 6.82
C MET A 42 12.85 -7.88 5.81
N GLN A 43 12.32 -7.89 4.60
CA GLN A 43 12.91 -8.57 3.45
C GLN A 43 14.04 -7.74 2.83
N LEU A 44 15.09 -8.41 2.38
CA LEU A 44 16.26 -7.80 1.75
C LEU A 44 16.23 -8.02 0.24
N ASN A 45 16.17 -6.93 -0.52
CA ASN A 45 16.21 -6.99 -1.98
C ASN A 45 17.58 -7.46 -2.47
N GLN A 46 17.61 -8.02 -3.67
CA GLN A 46 18.86 -8.36 -4.33
C GLN A 46 19.66 -7.10 -4.66
N THR A 47 20.97 -7.13 -4.38
CA THR A 47 21.90 -6.05 -4.73
C THR A 47 23.05 -6.52 -5.64
N PHE A 48 23.29 -7.83 -5.73
CA PHE A 48 24.25 -8.45 -6.65
C PHE A 48 23.81 -9.86 -7.07
N ALA A 49 24.39 -10.42 -8.14
CA ALA A 49 23.92 -11.67 -8.73
C ALA A 49 24.94 -12.83 -8.70
N HIS A 50 26.17 -12.60 -8.26
CA HIS A 50 27.20 -13.63 -8.21
C HIS A 50 27.36 -14.25 -6.81
N THR A 51 28.30 -15.20 -6.69
CA THR A 51 28.61 -15.92 -5.44
C THR A 51 29.99 -15.59 -4.88
N ASN A 52 30.80 -14.76 -5.57
CA ASN A 52 32.10 -14.31 -5.07
C ASN A 52 31.98 -13.15 -4.07
N TYR A 53 31.85 -13.46 -2.78
CA TYR A 53 31.66 -12.46 -1.73
C TYR A 53 32.94 -11.70 -1.34
N GLN A 54 34.11 -12.13 -1.80
CA GLN A 54 35.39 -11.51 -1.42
C GLN A 54 35.76 -10.30 -2.26
N GLU A 55 35.11 -10.13 -3.42
CA GLU A 55 35.39 -9.04 -4.38
C GLU A 55 34.18 -8.11 -4.57
N LEU A 56 33.35 -7.98 -3.52
CA LEU A 56 32.19 -7.10 -3.58
C LEU A 56 32.59 -5.65 -3.86
N GLN A 57 31.96 -5.08 -4.87
CA GLN A 57 32.14 -3.70 -5.29
C GLN A 57 31.26 -2.76 -4.49
N TYR A 58 31.68 -1.50 -4.39
CA TYR A 58 30.92 -0.49 -3.64
C TYR A 58 29.44 -0.38 -4.08
N GLN A 59 29.18 -0.50 -5.38
CA GLN A 59 27.86 -0.42 -6.00
C GLN A 59 26.94 -1.62 -5.69
N GLU A 60 27.50 -2.72 -5.17
CA GLU A 60 26.77 -3.95 -4.84
C GLU A 60 26.19 -3.91 -3.43
N PHE A 61 26.39 -2.81 -2.71
CA PHE A 61 25.75 -2.54 -1.44
C PHE A 61 24.57 -1.58 -1.61
N GLY A 62 23.41 -2.03 -1.17
CA GLY A 62 22.20 -1.21 -1.07
C GLY A 62 21.98 -0.69 0.35
N TYR A 63 20.99 0.19 0.47
CA TYR A 63 20.47 0.63 1.76
C TYR A 63 19.03 0.15 1.93
N LEU A 64 18.69 -0.25 3.14
CA LEU A 64 17.33 -0.56 3.54
C LEU A 64 17.02 0.18 4.84
N GLU A 65 15.96 0.98 4.83
CA GLU A 65 15.50 1.70 6.01
C GLU A 65 14.23 1.04 6.56
N PHE A 66 14.20 0.80 7.86
CA PHE A 66 13.01 0.29 8.54
C PHE A 66 11.96 1.41 8.64
N PRO A 67 10.68 1.12 8.35
CA PRO A 67 9.63 2.14 8.33
C PRO A 67 9.24 2.63 9.74
N ASN A 68 9.57 1.87 10.78
CA ASN A 68 9.19 2.17 12.16
C ASN A 68 10.16 3.17 12.81
N GLU A 69 9.60 4.08 13.62
CA GLU A 69 10.38 4.92 14.53
C GLU A 69 10.79 4.13 15.76
N VAL A 70 12.09 4.12 16.08
CA VAL A 70 12.62 3.49 17.28
C VAL A 70 12.94 4.56 18.31
N THR A 71 12.39 4.44 19.51
CA THR A 71 12.73 5.34 20.64
C THR A 71 13.77 4.66 21.52
N LEU A 72 14.97 5.23 21.61
CA LEU A 72 16.05 4.69 22.43
C LEU A 72 16.10 5.41 23.79
N PRO A 73 16.15 4.66 24.92
CA PRO A 73 16.21 5.24 26.26
C PRO A 73 17.55 5.95 26.51
N ALA A 74 17.58 6.86 27.48
CA ALA A 74 18.78 7.62 27.83
C ALA A 74 19.80 6.80 28.65
N ASN A 75 21.09 6.92 28.33
CA ASN A 75 22.23 6.35 29.07
C ASN A 75 22.24 4.82 29.22
N GLU A 76 21.52 4.10 28.37
CA GLU A 76 21.40 2.66 28.42
C GLU A 76 22.41 1.95 27.50
N THR A 77 22.68 0.68 27.81
CA THR A 77 23.42 -0.21 26.91
C THR A 77 22.46 -1.13 26.19
N ILE A 78 22.38 -0.99 24.88
CA ILE A 78 21.56 -1.83 24.02
C ILE A 78 22.43 -2.84 23.27
N SER A 79 21.87 -4.00 22.98
CA SER A 79 22.45 -4.97 22.06
C SER A 79 21.64 -5.04 20.78
N LEU A 80 22.34 -5.13 19.66
CA LEU A 80 21.80 -5.39 18.33
C LEU A 80 22.08 -6.85 18.00
N ILE A 81 21.01 -7.61 17.82
CA ILE A 81 21.03 -9.03 17.45
C ILE A 81 20.37 -9.15 16.08
N PHE A 82 21.07 -9.78 15.14
CA PHE A 82 20.56 -10.06 13.81
C PHE A 82 20.21 -11.54 13.73
N ASP A 83 18.93 -11.82 13.57
CA ASP A 83 18.45 -13.15 13.26
C ASP A 83 18.03 -13.21 11.79
N ARG A 84 18.30 -14.35 11.17
CA ARG A 84 17.77 -14.67 9.85
C ARG A 84 16.50 -15.48 10.04
N LEU A 85 15.39 -14.99 9.49
CA LEU A 85 14.07 -15.60 9.65
C LEU A 85 13.72 -16.60 8.53
N ASP A 86 14.41 -16.50 7.39
CA ASP A 86 14.25 -17.44 6.29
C ASP A 86 15.17 -18.67 6.41
N SER A 87 14.81 -19.73 5.69
CA SER A 87 15.59 -20.97 5.59
C SER A 87 16.37 -21.10 4.26
N PHE A 88 16.56 -20.00 3.52
CA PHE A 88 17.22 -20.03 2.22
C PHE A 88 18.74 -20.10 2.38
N SER A 89 19.29 -21.31 2.37
CA SER A 89 20.74 -21.54 2.49
C SER A 89 21.56 -20.95 1.35
N ASP A 90 20.95 -20.81 0.16
CA ASP A 90 21.66 -20.48 -1.07
C ASP A 90 21.78 -18.96 -1.29
N SER A 91 21.04 -18.16 -0.51
CA SER A 91 21.18 -16.70 -0.52
C SER A 91 22.09 -16.23 0.60
N ALA A 92 23.07 -15.41 0.26
CA ALA A 92 23.97 -14.76 1.18
C ALA A 92 23.48 -13.36 1.51
N VAL A 93 23.65 -12.97 2.78
CA VAL A 93 23.37 -11.63 3.28
C VAL A 93 24.61 -11.14 4.00
N ILE A 94 25.09 -9.96 3.60
CA ILE A 94 26.29 -9.34 4.16
C ILE A 94 25.85 -7.98 4.72
N ILE A 95 25.98 -7.82 6.04
CA ILE A 95 25.68 -6.56 6.72
C ILE A 95 26.99 -5.79 6.88
N ASP A 96 27.05 -4.58 6.31
CA ASP A 96 28.21 -3.71 6.41
C ASP A 96 28.10 -2.80 7.64
N LYS A 97 27.01 -2.03 7.73
CA LYS A 97 26.78 -1.10 8.84
C LYS A 97 25.32 -0.92 9.17
N VAL A 98 25.08 -0.55 10.42
CA VAL A 98 23.79 -0.10 10.94
C VAL A 98 23.90 1.40 11.23
N GLU A 99 22.97 2.17 10.70
CA GLU A 99 22.89 3.61 10.84
C GLU A 99 21.64 3.98 11.64
N PHE A 100 21.84 4.78 12.68
CA PHE A 100 20.77 5.38 13.46
C PHE A 100 20.58 6.80 12.94
N LEU A 101 19.46 7.06 12.26
CA LEU A 101 19.13 8.35 11.68
C LEU A 101 18.27 9.13 12.69
N PRO A 102 18.81 10.16 13.38
CA PRO A 102 18.04 10.89 14.38
C PRO A 102 16.83 11.55 13.74
N ILE A 103 15.66 11.36 14.36
CA ILE A 103 14.44 12.01 13.90
C ILE A 103 14.45 13.45 14.39
N THR A 104 14.87 14.36 13.52
CA THR A 104 14.77 15.80 13.72
C THR A 104 13.46 16.33 13.16
N SER A 105 13.01 17.49 13.63
CA SER A 105 11.84 18.19 13.06
C SER A 105 11.99 18.43 11.55
N SER A 106 13.20 18.81 11.10
CA SER A 106 13.49 19.00 9.68
C SER A 106 13.36 17.71 8.85
N LEU A 107 13.77 16.56 9.39
CA LEU A 107 13.62 15.27 8.72
C LEU A 107 12.14 14.89 8.60
N LEU A 108 11.37 15.06 9.68
CA LEU A 108 9.93 14.80 9.67
C LEU A 108 9.21 15.68 8.64
N GLU A 109 9.49 16.98 8.63
CA GLU A 109 8.92 17.92 7.66
C GLU A 109 9.27 17.55 6.21
N SER A 110 10.51 17.09 5.96
CA SER A 110 10.94 16.65 4.63
C SER A 110 10.22 15.37 4.18
N ARG A 111 10.02 14.39 5.07
CA ARG A 111 9.31 13.15 4.77
C ARG A 111 7.82 13.40 4.53
N GLU A 112 7.20 14.25 5.35
CA GLU A 112 5.80 14.63 5.13
C GLU A 112 5.63 15.41 3.83
N ARG A 113 6.61 16.24 3.45
CA ARG A 113 6.63 16.91 2.15
C ARG A 113 6.67 15.90 0.99
N GLU A 114 7.56 14.92 1.05
CA GLU A 114 7.65 13.87 0.02
C GLU A 114 6.33 13.10 -0.14
N LYS A 115 5.66 12.77 0.97
CA LYS A 115 4.34 12.12 0.94
C LYS A 115 3.27 13.01 0.29
N ILE A 116 3.26 14.31 0.60
CA ILE A 116 2.35 15.29 -0.01
C ILE A 116 2.62 15.42 -1.50
N GLU A 117 3.87 15.58 -1.92
CA GLU A 117 4.26 15.69 -3.33
C GLU A 117 3.89 14.42 -4.11
N PHE A 118 4.12 13.24 -3.54
CA PHE A 118 3.69 11.97 -4.12
C PHE A 118 2.16 11.92 -4.30
N ALA A 119 1.39 12.31 -3.28
CA ALA A 119 -0.06 12.35 -3.35
C ALA A 119 -0.55 13.36 -4.41
N GLN A 120 0.06 14.54 -4.50
CA GLN A 120 -0.24 15.55 -5.52
C GLN A 120 0.02 15.03 -6.94
N MET A 121 1.15 14.36 -7.15
CA MET A 121 1.46 13.72 -8.44
C MET A 121 0.43 12.65 -8.79
N LYS A 122 0.08 11.79 -7.83
CA LYS A 122 -0.87 10.69 -8.05
C LYS A 122 -2.30 11.18 -8.30
N VAL A 123 -2.77 12.21 -7.58
CA VAL A 123 -4.09 12.81 -7.83
C VAL A 123 -4.10 13.54 -9.17
N SER A 124 -3.05 14.29 -9.49
CA SER A 124 -2.97 15.03 -10.75
C SER A 124 -2.95 14.11 -11.97
N SER A 125 -2.35 12.92 -11.86
CA SER A 125 -2.35 11.93 -12.94
C SER A 125 -3.73 11.34 -13.23
N PHE A 126 -4.72 11.49 -12.33
CA PHE A 126 -6.08 11.04 -12.61
C PHE A 126 -6.81 11.87 -13.64
N PHE A 127 -6.34 13.09 -13.91
CA PHE A 127 -7.00 14.01 -14.81
C PHE A 127 -6.24 14.14 -16.13
N THR A 128 -6.98 14.43 -17.20
CA THR A 128 -6.41 14.73 -18.53
C THR A 128 -6.08 16.21 -18.70
N ASN A 129 -6.57 17.06 -17.80
CA ASN A 129 -6.50 18.51 -17.94
C ASN A 129 -6.30 19.23 -16.60
N HIS A 130 -5.81 20.46 -16.69
CA HIS A 130 -5.46 21.28 -15.53
C HIS A 130 -6.68 21.74 -14.71
N THR A 131 -7.87 21.84 -15.30
CA THR A 131 -9.11 22.17 -14.57
C THR A 131 -9.70 20.99 -13.81
N LYS A 132 -9.08 19.80 -13.90
CA LYS A 132 -9.45 18.58 -13.15
C LYS A 132 -10.91 18.17 -13.28
N ASN A 133 -11.52 18.43 -14.44
CA ASN A 133 -12.93 18.10 -14.70
C ASN A 133 -13.11 16.90 -15.66
N ILE A 134 -12.03 16.31 -16.17
CA ILE A 134 -12.07 15.11 -17.03
C ILE A 134 -11.05 14.08 -16.52
N LEU A 135 -11.54 12.90 -16.12
CA LEU A 135 -10.70 11.77 -15.74
C LEU A 135 -10.03 11.11 -16.94
N GLN A 136 -8.83 10.57 -16.73
CA GLN A 136 -8.23 9.62 -17.67
C GLN A 136 -9.10 8.35 -17.77
N ALA A 137 -9.15 7.76 -18.97
CA ALA A 137 -10.08 6.67 -19.28
C ALA A 137 -9.74 5.37 -18.53
N ASP A 138 -8.46 5.10 -18.33
CA ASP A 138 -7.90 3.91 -17.72
C ASP A 138 -7.91 3.94 -16.18
N VAL A 139 -7.88 5.12 -15.57
CA VAL A 139 -8.08 5.31 -14.12
C VAL A 139 -9.34 4.60 -13.68
N THR A 140 -9.25 3.77 -12.65
CA THR A 140 -10.32 2.96 -12.09
C THR A 140 -10.91 3.62 -10.83
N ASP A 141 -12.12 3.21 -10.47
CA ASP A 141 -12.75 3.66 -9.23
C ASP A 141 -11.96 3.20 -8.00
N TYR A 142 -11.40 1.99 -8.08
CA TYR A 142 -10.54 1.40 -7.06
C TYR A 142 -9.25 2.22 -6.83
N GLU A 143 -8.55 2.65 -7.89
CA GLU A 143 -7.34 3.47 -7.74
C GLU A 143 -7.61 4.82 -7.05
N ILE A 144 -8.79 5.41 -7.31
CA ILE A 144 -9.25 6.63 -6.65
C ILE A 144 -9.45 6.36 -5.15
N ASP A 145 -10.11 5.26 -4.79
CA ASP A 145 -10.34 4.89 -3.39
C ASP A 145 -9.03 4.59 -2.65
N GLN A 146 -8.11 3.84 -3.26
CA GLN A 146 -6.78 3.56 -2.70
C GLN A 146 -5.98 4.84 -2.46
N THR A 147 -6.08 5.81 -3.38
CA THR A 147 -5.41 7.10 -3.24
C THR A 147 -6.07 7.98 -2.19
N ALA A 148 -7.40 7.92 -2.04
CA ALA A 148 -8.11 8.59 -0.95
C ALA A 148 -7.66 8.07 0.43
N THR A 149 -7.51 6.75 0.59
CA THR A 149 -6.98 6.15 1.83
C THR A 149 -5.56 6.61 2.13
N LEU A 150 -4.71 6.72 1.10
CA LEU A 150 -3.34 7.26 1.25
C LEU A 150 -3.35 8.72 1.70
N ILE A 151 -4.25 9.56 1.17
CA ILE A 151 -4.36 10.98 1.57
C ILE A 151 -4.88 11.11 2.99
N GLU A 152 -5.83 10.27 3.40
CA GLU A 152 -6.39 10.29 4.76
C GLU A 152 -5.35 9.96 5.83
N SER A 153 -4.40 9.08 5.53
CA SER A 153 -3.32 8.71 6.45
C SER A 153 -2.21 9.78 6.58
N LEU A 154 -2.23 10.84 5.77
CA LEU A 154 -1.31 11.97 5.92
C LEU A 154 -1.62 12.79 7.17
N THR A 155 -0.58 13.30 7.83
CA THR A 155 -0.75 14.10 9.04
C THR A 155 -1.31 15.49 8.71
N GLU A 156 -2.12 16.05 9.62
CA GLU A 156 -2.64 17.42 9.49
C GLU A 156 -1.74 18.47 10.15
N GLU A 157 -0.68 18.05 10.83
CA GLU A 157 0.14 18.92 11.66
C GLU A 157 1.10 19.79 10.84
N VAL A 158 1.55 19.29 9.68
CA VAL A 158 2.60 19.94 8.88
C VAL A 158 2.04 20.65 7.64
N TYR A 159 1.13 20.01 6.89
CA TYR A 159 0.59 20.51 5.62
C TYR A 159 -0.94 20.42 5.53
N PRO A 160 -1.69 21.11 6.42
CA PRO A 160 -3.15 21.00 6.49
C PRO A 160 -3.85 21.54 5.23
N GLN A 161 -3.32 22.59 4.60
CA GLN A 161 -3.94 23.21 3.43
C GLN A 161 -3.82 22.30 2.20
N GLU A 162 -2.64 21.74 1.99
CA GLU A 162 -2.35 20.82 0.90
C GLU A 162 -3.16 19.53 1.03
N LYS A 163 -3.27 18.99 2.24
CA LYS A 163 -4.15 17.83 2.51
C LYS A 163 -5.61 18.15 2.16
N LEU A 164 -6.12 19.31 2.57
CA LEU A 164 -7.49 19.72 2.25
C LEU A 164 -7.72 19.88 0.74
N MET A 165 -6.74 20.43 0.01
CA MET A 165 -6.81 20.51 -1.46
C MET A 165 -6.83 19.12 -2.09
N LEU A 166 -5.97 18.20 -1.64
CA LEU A 166 -5.95 16.81 -2.11
C LEU A 166 -7.27 16.09 -1.85
N LEU A 167 -7.86 16.27 -0.65
CA LEU A 167 -9.16 15.71 -0.30
C LEU A 167 -10.30 16.26 -1.17
N HIS A 168 -10.25 17.55 -1.51
CA HIS A 168 -11.21 18.15 -2.43
C HIS A 168 -11.08 17.57 -3.85
N GLU A 169 -9.86 17.46 -4.35
CA GLU A 169 -9.58 16.93 -5.69
C GLU A 169 -9.92 15.45 -5.83
N ILE A 170 -9.58 14.62 -4.84
CA ILE A 170 -9.92 13.19 -4.88
C ILE A 170 -11.44 12.98 -4.79
N LYS A 171 -12.16 13.83 -4.06
CA LYS A 171 -13.63 13.81 -4.04
C LYS A 171 -14.22 14.18 -5.39
N GLN A 172 -13.65 15.16 -6.09
CA GLN A 172 -14.02 15.50 -7.46
C GLN A 172 -13.76 14.33 -8.41
N ALA A 173 -12.59 13.67 -8.31
CA ALA A 173 -12.29 12.47 -9.08
C ALA A 173 -13.34 11.37 -8.85
N LYS A 174 -13.73 11.12 -7.60
CA LYS A 174 -14.77 10.14 -7.26
C LYS A 174 -16.13 10.48 -7.90
N GLN A 175 -16.54 11.74 -7.85
CA GLN A 175 -17.78 12.20 -8.50
C GLN A 175 -17.74 11.99 -10.02
N LEU A 176 -16.61 12.29 -10.66
CA LEU A 176 -16.45 12.05 -12.10
C LEU A 176 -16.47 10.56 -12.43
N SER A 177 -15.85 9.72 -11.59
CA SER A 177 -15.87 8.25 -11.72
C SER A 177 -17.30 7.71 -11.68
N GLN A 178 -18.10 8.18 -10.71
CA GLN A 178 -19.51 7.84 -10.60
C GLN A 178 -20.32 8.32 -11.81
N SER A 179 -20.07 9.55 -12.28
CA SER A 179 -20.83 10.14 -13.40
C SER A 179 -20.64 9.42 -14.74
N ARG A 180 -19.47 8.79 -14.96
CA ARG A 180 -19.20 7.99 -16.16
C ARG A 180 -19.60 6.52 -16.02
N ASN A 181 -20.00 6.08 -14.82
CA ASN A 181 -20.48 4.74 -14.58
C ASN A 181 -21.92 4.61 -15.11
N LEU A 182 -22.12 3.68 -16.05
CA LEU A 182 -23.44 3.45 -16.65
C LEU A 182 -24.30 2.47 -15.85
N LEU A 183 -23.73 1.83 -14.84
CA LEU A 183 -24.45 0.92 -13.95
C LEU A 183 -25.27 1.72 -12.94
N GLN A 184 -26.54 1.36 -12.78
CA GLN A 184 -27.38 1.91 -11.72
C GLN A 184 -26.95 1.29 -10.39
N ASN A 185 -26.64 2.11 -9.40
CA ASN A 185 -26.10 1.67 -8.10
C ASN A 185 -24.89 0.72 -8.28
N GLY A 186 -23.99 1.06 -9.22
CA GLY A 186 -22.77 0.30 -9.48
C GLY A 186 -21.74 0.34 -8.35
N ASP A 187 -21.96 1.19 -7.35
CA ASP A 187 -21.20 1.26 -6.10
C ASP A 187 -21.82 0.44 -4.96
N PHE A 188 -22.89 -0.31 -5.25
CA PHE A 188 -23.61 -1.18 -4.31
C PHE A 188 -24.11 -0.50 -3.03
N THR A 189 -24.34 0.82 -3.07
CA THR A 189 -25.10 1.55 -2.05
C THR A 189 -26.52 0.99 -1.89
N SER A 190 -27.06 0.40 -2.96
CA SER A 190 -28.34 -0.30 -3.00
C SER A 190 -28.33 -1.42 -4.04
N LEU A 191 -29.11 -2.47 -3.80
CA LEU A 191 -29.40 -3.50 -4.81
C LEU A 191 -30.51 -3.08 -5.79
N LEU A 192 -31.07 -1.88 -5.65
CA LEU A 192 -32.07 -1.37 -6.58
C LEU A 192 -31.47 -1.30 -8.00
N GLY A 193 -32.18 -1.84 -9.00
CA GLY A 193 -31.68 -1.93 -10.37
C GLY A 193 -30.79 -3.15 -10.65
N TRP A 194 -30.43 -3.93 -9.62
CA TRP A 194 -29.76 -5.22 -9.76
C TRP A 194 -30.77 -6.37 -9.61
N THR A 195 -30.59 -7.44 -10.39
CA THR A 195 -31.31 -8.70 -10.19
C THR A 195 -30.37 -9.70 -9.55
N THR A 196 -30.70 -10.15 -8.34
CA THR A 196 -29.83 -10.96 -7.48
C THR A 196 -30.49 -12.28 -7.08
N SER A 197 -29.69 -13.31 -6.84
CA SER A 197 -30.12 -14.48 -6.06
C SER A 197 -30.29 -14.11 -4.57
N LYS A 198 -30.86 -15.03 -3.77
CA LYS A 198 -31.17 -14.79 -2.34
C LYS A 198 -29.95 -14.65 -1.43
N ASP A 199 -28.76 -15.01 -1.91
CA ASP A 199 -27.59 -15.26 -1.06
C ASP A 199 -26.48 -14.24 -1.26
N ILE A 200 -26.90 -13.03 -1.61
CA ILE A 200 -26.04 -11.88 -1.84
C ILE A 200 -26.30 -10.88 -0.73
N THR A 201 -25.24 -10.49 -0.05
CA THR A 201 -25.29 -9.45 0.98
C THR A 201 -24.37 -8.31 0.60
N ILE A 202 -24.79 -7.09 0.92
CA ILE A 202 -23.92 -5.93 0.86
C ILE A 202 -23.13 -5.88 2.16
N GLN A 203 -21.81 -5.71 2.03
CA GLN A 203 -20.92 -5.45 3.15
C GLN A 203 -20.39 -4.03 3.05
N THR A 204 -20.25 -3.37 4.20
CA THR A 204 -19.70 -2.03 4.34
C THR A 204 -18.22 -2.13 4.67
N GLY A 205 -17.35 -1.79 3.73
CA GLY A 205 -15.92 -1.61 3.97
C GLY A 205 -15.15 -2.87 4.40
N ASN A 206 -13.95 -3.04 3.89
CA ASN A 206 -12.92 -3.91 4.46
C ASN A 206 -11.53 -3.28 4.24
N SER A 207 -10.45 -3.99 4.55
CA SER A 207 -9.07 -3.50 4.33
C SER A 207 -8.80 -3.13 2.86
N ASP A 208 -9.54 -3.74 1.93
CA ASP A 208 -9.28 -3.71 0.50
C ASP A 208 -10.22 -2.73 -0.22
N PHE A 209 -11.41 -2.47 0.33
CA PHE A 209 -12.47 -1.65 -0.27
C PHE A 209 -13.03 -0.68 0.77
N LYS A 210 -13.03 0.62 0.45
CA LYS A 210 -13.58 1.66 1.33
C LYS A 210 -15.11 1.81 1.22
N GLY A 211 -15.68 1.38 0.09
CA GLY A 211 -17.10 1.48 -0.21
C GLY A 211 -17.93 0.25 0.18
N TYR A 212 -19.12 0.16 -0.40
CA TYR A 212 -19.93 -1.05 -0.30
C TYR A 212 -19.41 -2.11 -1.27
N SER A 213 -19.30 -3.34 -0.80
CA SER A 213 -18.89 -4.48 -1.61
C SER A 213 -19.96 -5.57 -1.55
N LEU A 214 -20.03 -6.38 -2.59
CA LEU A 214 -20.91 -7.54 -2.59
C LEU A 214 -20.18 -8.76 -2.04
N HIS A 215 -20.83 -9.42 -1.10
CA HIS A 215 -20.45 -10.74 -0.65
C HIS A 215 -21.38 -11.78 -1.27
N MET A 216 -20.81 -12.66 -2.08
CA MET A 216 -21.52 -13.72 -2.81
C MET A 216 -21.10 -15.07 -2.26
N THR A 217 -22.05 -15.84 -1.69
CA THR A 217 -21.76 -17.20 -1.28
C THR A 217 -21.71 -18.15 -2.47
N GLY A 218 -21.01 -19.28 -2.34
CA GLY A 218 -20.97 -20.31 -3.37
C GLY A 218 -22.36 -20.85 -3.74
N ALA A 219 -22.44 -21.50 -4.91
CA ALA A 219 -23.67 -22.11 -5.40
C ALA A 219 -24.23 -23.13 -4.40
N ARG A 220 -25.56 -23.18 -4.29
CA ARG A 220 -26.23 -24.09 -3.36
C ARG A 220 -26.60 -25.40 -4.04
N THR A 221 -26.37 -26.50 -3.34
CA THR A 221 -26.91 -27.81 -3.69
C THR A 221 -27.93 -28.21 -2.64
N THR A 222 -29.15 -28.53 -3.05
CA THR A 222 -30.13 -29.12 -2.12
C THR A 222 -29.77 -30.58 -1.89
N GLY A 223 -29.66 -31.05 -0.63
CA GLY A 223 -29.34 -32.46 -0.34
C GLY A 223 -30.32 -33.51 -0.90
N LEU A 224 -31.44 -33.07 -1.48
CA LEU A 224 -32.50 -33.90 -2.04
C LEU A 224 -32.46 -34.02 -3.58
N SER A 225 -31.70 -33.15 -4.28
CA SER A 225 -31.55 -33.21 -5.73
C SER A 225 -30.16 -32.76 -6.15
N SER A 226 -29.57 -33.38 -7.16
CA SER A 226 -28.29 -32.96 -7.78
C SER A 226 -28.36 -31.62 -8.52
N SER A 227 -29.41 -30.82 -8.30
CA SER A 227 -29.60 -29.52 -8.91
C SER A 227 -28.72 -28.47 -8.24
N ILE A 228 -27.86 -27.84 -9.03
CA ILE A 228 -27.01 -26.74 -8.62
C ILE A 228 -27.78 -25.43 -8.82
N PHE A 229 -27.95 -24.66 -7.75
CA PHE A 229 -28.55 -23.32 -7.80
C PHE A 229 -27.44 -22.27 -7.78
N PRO A 230 -27.17 -21.56 -8.89
CA PRO A 230 -26.10 -20.59 -8.95
C PRO A 230 -26.42 -19.34 -8.14
N THR A 231 -25.38 -18.73 -7.60
CA THR A 231 -25.43 -17.35 -7.07
C THR A 231 -25.16 -16.41 -8.23
N TYR A 232 -26.09 -15.48 -8.50
CA TYR A 232 -25.98 -14.57 -9.65
C TYR A 232 -26.35 -13.16 -9.25
N ILE A 233 -25.68 -12.21 -9.90
CA ILE A 233 -26.08 -10.82 -9.96
C ILE A 233 -25.96 -10.36 -11.41
N TYR A 234 -26.97 -9.68 -11.92
CA TYR A 234 -26.90 -9.07 -13.24
C TYR A 234 -27.73 -7.79 -13.31
N GLN A 235 -27.37 -6.93 -14.25
CA GLN A 235 -28.08 -5.71 -14.57
C GLN A 235 -28.07 -5.53 -16.08
N LYS A 236 -29.21 -5.10 -16.62
CA LYS A 236 -29.32 -4.70 -18.02
C LYS A 236 -29.09 -3.19 -18.12
N ILE A 237 -28.08 -2.79 -18.89
CA ILE A 237 -27.89 -1.38 -19.25
C ILE A 237 -28.86 -1.03 -20.38
N GLN A 238 -29.57 0.08 -20.26
CA GLN A 238 -30.53 0.54 -21.25
C GLN A 238 -29.82 1.03 -22.52
N GLU A 239 -30.34 0.69 -23.69
CA GLU A 239 -29.73 1.07 -24.98
C GLU A 239 -29.60 2.59 -25.16
N VAL A 240 -30.52 3.37 -24.58
CA VAL A 240 -30.49 4.85 -24.61
C VAL A 240 -29.28 5.45 -23.91
N ALA A 241 -28.64 4.70 -22.99
CA ALA A 241 -27.40 5.12 -22.33
C ALA A 241 -26.15 4.79 -23.17
N LEU A 242 -26.31 4.03 -24.25
CA LEU A 242 -25.23 3.57 -25.11
C LEU A 242 -25.14 4.40 -26.40
N LYS A 243 -23.93 4.53 -26.91
CA LYS A 243 -23.60 5.21 -28.16
C LYS A 243 -23.28 4.16 -29.22
N PRO A 244 -23.80 4.31 -30.45
CA PRO A 244 -23.47 3.39 -31.54
C PRO A 244 -21.98 3.42 -31.85
N TYR A 245 -21.44 2.30 -32.34
CA TYR A 245 -20.03 2.15 -32.74
C TYR A 245 -19.02 2.52 -31.63
N THR A 246 -19.41 2.43 -30.37
CA THR A 246 -18.59 2.80 -29.22
C THR A 246 -18.23 1.56 -28.42
N ARG A 247 -16.95 1.41 -28.05
CA ARG A 247 -16.49 0.33 -27.17
C ARG A 247 -16.74 0.72 -25.71
N TYR A 248 -17.36 -0.19 -24.97
CA TYR A 248 -17.56 -0.08 -23.53
C TYR A 248 -16.64 -1.03 -22.77
N ARG A 249 -16.36 -0.72 -21.51
CA ARG A 249 -15.51 -1.52 -20.63
C ARG A 249 -16.25 -1.80 -19.33
N ILE A 250 -16.26 -3.06 -18.92
CA ILE A 250 -16.66 -3.51 -17.58
C ILE A 250 -15.36 -3.87 -16.86
N ARG A 251 -15.17 -3.35 -15.66
CA ARG A 251 -13.97 -3.53 -14.84
C ARG A 251 -14.32 -3.36 -13.37
#